data_AF-A0A0G0MSI4-F1
#
_entry.id   AF-A0A0G0MSI4-F1
#
_cell.length_a   1.000
_cell.length_b   1.000
_cell.length_c   1.000
_cell.angle_alpha   90.00
_cell.angle_beta   90.00
_cell.angle_gamma   90.00
#
_symmetry.space_group_name_H-M   'P 1'
#
loop_
_entity.id
_entity.type
_entity.pdbx_description
1 polymer ?
#
loop_
_entity_poly.entity_id
_entity_poly.type
_entity_poly.pdbx_seq_one_letter_code
_entity_poly.pdbx_strand_id
1 'polypeptide(L)'
;PVPSMTSTPYSVIPARFAIASARRAKAGIQNIDKNKHVRLDPRFHGDDTKINFLQLGITQPKRKLKELIKKRLLKRLKQGMVAEVIKLHKQGVSWKRLEEFGLEYRAVAQYLQKKLSKQEMIDRIQKESEQYAKRQMTWFKRDARIKWIKNYKEAEKLVKIFQIKKGNKNAFNNAPF
;
A
#
# COMPACT_ATOMS: atom_id res chain seq x y z
N PRO A 1 -16.78 25.99 -3.31
CA PRO A 1 -16.47 24.99 -4.36
C PRO A 1 -15.08 24.37 -4.12
N VAL A 2 -15.06 23.21 -3.48
CA VAL A 2 -13.83 22.46 -3.16
C VAL A 2 -13.43 21.68 -4.41
N PRO A 3 -12.20 21.80 -4.94
CA PRO A 3 -11.78 21.03 -6.09
C PRO A 3 -11.78 19.54 -5.73
N SER A 4 -12.41 18.73 -6.58
CA SER A 4 -12.53 17.28 -6.46
C SER A 4 -11.14 16.64 -6.32
N MET A 5 -10.80 16.22 -5.10
CA MET A 5 -9.60 15.47 -4.78
C MET A 5 -9.70 14.04 -5.32
N THR A 6 -9.51 13.86 -6.63
CA THR A 6 -9.14 12.56 -7.20
C THR A 6 -7.62 12.35 -7.06
N SER A 7 -7.14 12.33 -5.82
CA SER A 7 -5.84 11.75 -5.50
C SER A 7 -6.01 10.99 -4.19
N THR A 8 -6.16 9.68 -4.31
CA THR A 8 -6.26 8.72 -3.21
C THR A 8 -5.28 9.07 -2.06
N PRO A 9 -5.73 9.11 -0.80
CA PRO A 9 -4.86 9.39 0.36
C PRO A 9 -3.89 8.23 0.72
N TYR A 10 -3.73 7.25 -0.17
CA TYR A 10 -2.94 6.03 0.03
C TYR A 10 -1.53 6.07 -0.56
N SER A 11 -0.88 7.24 -0.62
CA SER A 11 0.49 7.35 -1.13
C SER A 11 1.59 7.10 -0.08
N VAL A 12 1.24 6.74 1.16
CA VAL A 12 2.22 6.35 2.20
C VAL A 12 2.32 4.83 2.28
N ILE A 13 2.87 4.20 1.24
CA ILE A 13 3.25 2.78 1.24
C ILE A 13 4.66 2.68 1.89
N PRO A 14 4.83 2.00 3.04
CA PRO A 14 6.17 1.69 3.55
C PRO A 14 6.83 0.66 2.62
N ALA A 15 8.12 0.87 2.36
CA ALA A 15 9.09 -0.09 1.84
C ALA A 15 8.50 -1.43 1.32
N ARG A 16 8.06 -1.43 0.04
CA ARG A 16 7.69 -2.61 -0.77
C ARG A 16 7.05 -3.77 0.02
N PHE A 17 5.80 -3.59 0.43
CA PHE A 17 4.87 -4.72 0.54
C PHE A 17 4.03 -4.76 -0.74
N ALA A 18 4.42 -5.62 -1.68
CA ALA A 18 3.60 -5.96 -2.82
C ALA A 18 2.83 -7.23 -2.48
N ILE A 19 1.52 -7.13 -2.24
CA ILE A 19 0.64 -8.29 -2.42
C ILE A 19 0.53 -8.45 -3.93
N ALA A 20 1.41 -9.25 -4.52
CA ALA A 20 1.36 -9.56 -5.93
C ALA A 20 0.12 -10.42 -6.20
N SER A 21 -0.94 -9.79 -6.70
CA SER A 21 -2.07 -10.49 -7.28
C SER A 21 -1.70 -10.84 -8.71
N ALA A 22 -1.33 -12.09 -8.99
CA ALA A 22 -1.13 -12.54 -10.37
C ALA A 22 -2.49 -12.60 -11.08
N ARG A 23 -2.88 -11.54 -11.79
CA ARG A 23 -4.11 -11.50 -12.61
C ARG A 23 -3.73 -11.49 -14.09
N ARG A 24 -4.25 -12.46 -14.85
CA ARG A 24 -4.23 -12.43 -16.32
C ARG A 24 -5.31 -11.45 -16.77
N ALA A 25 -4.93 -10.43 -17.53
CA ALA A 25 -5.81 -9.40 -18.05
C ALA A 25 -6.65 -9.93 -19.23
N LYS A 26 -7.98 -9.79 -19.15
CA LYS A 26 -8.88 -9.45 -20.26
C LYS A 26 -10.31 -9.29 -19.71
N ALA A 27 -11.02 -8.31 -20.27
CA ALA A 27 -12.42 -7.94 -20.05
C ALA A 27 -12.71 -7.02 -18.84
N GLY A 28 -13.28 -5.85 -19.14
CA GLY A 28 -13.96 -5.02 -18.15
C GLY A 28 -13.64 -3.52 -18.16
N ILE A 29 -13.33 -2.90 -19.29
CA ILE A 29 -13.40 -1.43 -19.43
C ILE A 29 -14.34 -1.14 -20.60
N GLN A 30 -15.64 -1.26 -20.34
CA GLN A 30 -16.67 -0.55 -21.09
C GLN A 30 -17.69 -0.06 -20.05
N ASN A 31 -18.12 1.18 -20.21
CA ASN A 31 -19.09 1.93 -19.40
C ASN A 31 -18.53 2.68 -18.19
N ILE A 32 -17.99 3.87 -18.46
CA ILE A 32 -18.09 5.01 -17.56
C ILE A 32 -18.88 6.07 -18.31
N ASP A 33 -20.19 6.16 -18.04
CA ASP A 33 -21.01 7.30 -18.42
C ASP A 33 -21.44 8.07 -17.15
N LYS A 34 -21.63 9.37 -17.36
CA LYS A 34 -21.55 10.49 -16.44
C LYS A 34 -22.79 10.62 -15.56
N ASN A 35 -22.59 11.13 -14.35
CA ASN A 35 -23.62 11.70 -13.45
C ASN A 35 -24.79 10.79 -13.06
N LYS A 36 -24.72 10.20 -11.85
CA LYS A 36 -25.80 10.19 -10.84
C LYS A 36 -25.29 9.49 -9.57
N HIS A 37 -25.74 10.01 -8.43
CA HIS A 37 -25.43 9.58 -7.06
C HIS A 37 -25.10 8.09 -6.93
N VAL A 38 -23.88 7.76 -6.48
CA VAL A 38 -23.52 6.40 -6.05
C VAL A 38 -24.23 6.13 -4.73
N ARG A 39 -25.49 5.70 -4.80
CA ARG A 39 -26.08 4.89 -3.74
C ARG A 39 -25.40 3.54 -3.82
N LEU A 40 -24.57 3.23 -2.83
CA LEU A 40 -24.06 1.87 -2.67
C LEU A 40 -25.28 0.96 -2.44
N ASP A 41 -25.49 0.05 -3.37
CA ASP A 41 -26.59 -0.92 -3.35
C ASP A 41 -26.45 -1.83 -2.12
N PRO A 42 -27.49 -2.00 -1.28
CA PRO A 42 -27.44 -2.85 -0.08
C PRO A 42 -27.19 -4.35 -0.39
N ARG A 43 -27.23 -4.75 -1.67
CA ARG A 43 -26.91 -6.10 -2.16
C ARG A 43 -25.42 -6.44 -2.18
N PHE A 44 -24.53 -5.61 -1.63
CA PHE A 44 -23.16 -6.01 -1.26
C PHE A 44 -23.10 -6.86 0.04
N HIS A 45 -24.12 -7.66 0.30
CA HIS A 45 -23.97 -8.92 1.01
C HIS A 45 -23.83 -10.01 -0.06
N GLY A 46 -22.64 -10.11 -0.65
CA GLY A 46 -22.35 -10.98 -1.78
C GLY A 46 -21.36 -12.07 -1.40
N ASP A 47 -21.89 -13.26 -1.20
CA ASP A 47 -21.17 -14.51 -1.03
C ASP A 47 -20.19 -14.80 -2.20
N ASP A 48 -19.05 -15.38 -1.82
CA ASP A 48 -18.38 -16.49 -2.52
C ASP A 48 -17.97 -16.37 -4.01
N THR A 49 -17.50 -15.21 -4.50
CA THR A 49 -16.45 -15.29 -5.55
C THR A 49 -15.16 -15.77 -4.89
N LYS A 50 -14.97 -17.10 -4.82
CA LYS A 50 -13.72 -17.76 -4.38
C LYS A 50 -12.57 -17.39 -5.31
N ILE A 51 -12.04 -16.18 -5.16
CA ILE A 51 -10.79 -15.78 -5.77
C ILE A 51 -9.71 -16.60 -5.08
N ASN A 52 -9.11 -17.54 -5.81
CA ASN A 52 -7.95 -18.28 -5.34
C ASN A 52 -6.70 -17.43 -5.60
N PHE A 53 -6.04 -16.96 -4.56
CA PHE A 53 -4.85 -16.13 -4.63
C PHE A 53 -3.75 -16.64 -3.69
N LEU A 54 -2.49 -16.43 -4.09
CA LEU A 54 -1.32 -16.71 -3.28
C LEU A 54 -0.89 -15.43 -2.56
N GLN A 55 -0.87 -15.46 -1.24
CA GLN A 55 -0.36 -14.34 -0.43
C GLN A 55 1.12 -14.55 -0.14
N LEU A 56 1.94 -13.61 -0.60
CA LEU A 56 3.38 -13.60 -0.32
C LEU A 56 3.73 -12.40 0.57
N GLY A 57 4.46 -12.65 1.65
CA GLY A 57 5.00 -11.63 2.54
C GLY A 57 6.51 -11.53 2.39
N ILE A 58 7.05 -10.32 2.20
CA ILE A 58 8.51 -10.14 2.12
C ILE A 58 9.06 -9.86 3.52
N THR A 59 9.99 -10.70 3.97
CA THR A 59 10.71 -10.47 5.23
C THR A 59 12.07 -9.82 4.97
N GLN A 60 12.45 -8.90 5.84
CA GLN A 60 13.78 -8.28 5.85
C GLN A 60 14.31 -8.25 7.29
N PRO A 61 15.63 -8.35 7.50
CA PRO A 61 16.23 -8.12 8.80
C PRO A 61 15.86 -6.73 9.32
N LYS A 62 15.57 -6.62 10.63
CA LYS A 62 15.12 -5.37 11.27
C LYS A 62 16.05 -4.19 10.97
N ARG A 63 17.36 -4.38 11.03
CA ARG A 63 18.37 -3.33 10.72
C ARG A 63 18.22 -2.83 9.29
N LYS A 64 18.21 -3.74 8.32
CA LYS A 64 18.03 -3.42 6.90
C LYS A 64 16.70 -2.71 6.62
N LEU A 65 15.62 -3.10 7.29
CA LEU A 65 14.32 -2.44 7.15
C LEU A 65 14.40 -0.97 7.58
N LYS A 66 15.05 -0.65 8.70
CA LYS A 66 15.24 0.74 9.16
C LYS A 66 16.01 1.58 8.15
N GLU A 67 17.09 1.02 7.60
CA GLU A 67 17.90 1.68 6.57
C GLU A 67 17.09 1.96 5.30
N LEU A 68 16.28 1.00 4.85
CA LEU A 68 15.40 1.16 3.70
C LEU A 68 14.34 2.24 3.93
N ILE A 69 13.75 2.29 5.13
CA ILE A 69 12.80 3.34 5.53
C ILE A 69 13.50 4.71 5.48
N LYS A 70 14.71 4.82 6.05
CA LYS A 70 15.48 6.07 6.04
C LYS A 70 15.83 6.51 4.63
N LYS A 71 16.31 5.58 3.80
CA LYS A 71 16.62 5.85 2.38
C LYS A 71 15.38 6.33 1.61
N ARG A 72 14.23 5.70 1.82
CA ARG A 72 12.94 6.10 1.23
C ARG A 72 12.55 7.50 1.68
N LEU A 73 12.63 7.79 2.98
CA LEU A 73 12.30 9.09 3.55
C LEU A 73 13.16 10.20 2.94
N LEU A 74 14.49 10.03 2.94
CA LEU A 74 15.41 11.01 2.37
C LEU A 74 15.16 11.22 0.88
N LYS A 75 14.87 10.15 0.13
CA LYS A 75 14.48 10.27 -1.28
C LYS A 75 13.19 11.08 -1.44
N ARG A 76 12.17 10.81 -0.62
CA ARG A 76 10.88 11.50 -0.68
C ARG A 76 10.99 12.98 -0.34
N LEU A 77 11.82 13.32 0.65
CA LEU A 77 12.15 14.71 0.97
C LEU A 77 12.80 15.43 -0.21
N LYS A 78 13.79 14.79 -0.86
CA LYS A 78 14.43 15.32 -2.08
C LYS A 78 13.45 15.48 -3.24
N GLN A 79 12.42 14.64 -3.33
CA GLN A 79 11.37 14.71 -4.34
C GLN A 79 10.28 15.76 -4.05
N GLY A 80 10.50 16.69 -3.11
CA GLY A 80 9.60 17.82 -2.91
C GLY A 80 8.44 17.56 -1.96
N MET A 81 8.56 16.60 -1.03
CA MET A 81 7.54 16.35 0.01
C MET A 81 7.15 17.62 0.79
N VAL A 82 8.11 18.48 1.13
CA VAL A 82 7.82 19.73 1.85
C VAL A 82 7.09 20.73 0.94
N ALA A 83 7.51 20.83 -0.32
CA ALA A 83 6.88 21.71 -1.31
C ALA A 83 5.42 21.33 -1.57
N GLU A 84 5.11 20.03 -1.56
CA GLU A 84 3.74 19.51 -1.68
C GLU A 84 2.85 19.99 -0.53
N VAL A 85 3.31 19.91 0.72
CA VAL A 85 2.54 20.39 1.89
C VAL A 85 2.37 21.91 1.86
N ILE A 86 3.41 22.66 1.47
CA ILE A 86 3.31 24.11 1.28
C ILE A 86 2.24 24.44 0.23
N LYS A 87 2.23 23.73 -0.90
CA LYS A 87 1.25 23.93 -1.97
C LYS A 87 -0.17 23.65 -1.49
N LEU A 88 -0.40 22.55 -0.79
CA LEU A 88 -1.71 22.23 -0.23
C LEU A 88 -2.19 23.30 0.76
N HIS A 89 -1.29 23.79 1.62
CA HIS A 89 -1.65 24.85 2.55
C HIS A 89 -2.01 26.15 1.82
N LYS A 90 -1.22 26.55 0.81
CA LYS A 90 -1.52 27.71 -0.05
C LYS A 90 -2.85 27.58 -0.80
N GLN A 91 -3.31 26.36 -1.07
CA GLN A 91 -4.61 26.07 -1.68
C GLN A 91 -5.78 26.12 -0.68
N GLY A 92 -5.54 26.48 0.58
CA GLY A 92 -6.56 26.67 1.61
C GLY A 92 -6.76 25.48 2.55
N VAL A 93 -5.92 24.43 2.45
CA VAL A 93 -5.99 23.32 3.42
C VAL A 93 -5.42 23.79 4.76
N SER A 94 -6.24 23.74 5.82
CA SER A 94 -5.83 24.17 7.15
C SER A 94 -4.71 23.29 7.73
N TRP A 95 -3.91 23.86 8.65
CA TRP A 95 -2.87 23.10 9.36
C TRP A 95 -3.44 21.88 10.08
N LYS A 96 -4.57 22.05 10.78
CA LYS A 96 -5.28 20.94 11.44
C LYS A 96 -5.59 19.82 10.46
N ARG A 97 -6.08 20.15 9.26
CA ARG A 97 -6.42 19.15 8.24
C ARG A 97 -5.18 18.44 7.70
N LEU A 98 -4.08 19.15 7.47
CA LEU A 98 -2.80 18.54 7.06
C LEU A 98 -2.26 17.58 8.13
N GLU A 99 -2.43 17.90 9.42
CA GLU A 99 -2.04 17.03 10.52
C GLU A 99 -2.88 15.74 10.63
N GLU A 100 -4.04 15.67 9.97
CA GLU A 100 -4.90 14.48 9.91
C GLU A 100 -4.57 13.56 8.73
N PHE A 101 -3.92 14.04 7.67
CA PHE A 101 -3.66 13.26 6.44
C PHE A 101 -2.71 12.08 6.62
N GLY A 102 -1.87 12.11 7.67
CA GLY A 102 -0.95 11.02 7.99
C GLY A 102 0.31 11.51 8.68
N LEU A 103 1.14 10.57 9.13
CA LEU A 103 2.35 10.87 9.91
C LEU A 103 3.31 11.82 9.17
N GLU A 104 3.43 11.62 7.86
CA GLU A 104 4.34 12.33 6.99
C GLU A 104 3.90 13.79 6.81
N TYR A 105 2.61 14.01 6.52
CA TYR A 105 2.02 15.34 6.41
C TYR A 105 2.00 16.08 7.75
N ARG A 106 1.69 15.38 8.84
CA ARG A 106 1.67 15.95 10.19
C ARG A 106 3.04 16.49 10.60
N ALA A 107 4.10 15.69 10.44
CA ALA A 107 5.44 16.12 10.80
C ALA A 107 5.91 17.31 9.96
N VAL A 108 5.62 17.32 8.65
CA VAL A 108 5.94 18.46 7.77
C VAL A 108 5.12 19.69 8.14
N ALA A 109 3.83 19.55 8.41
CA ALA A 109 2.97 20.65 8.85
C ALA A 109 3.48 21.28 10.15
N GLN A 110 3.93 20.47 11.11
CA GLN A 110 4.51 20.94 12.37
C GLN A 110 5.86 21.62 12.16
N TYR A 111 6.70 21.09 11.26
CA TYR A 111 7.94 21.76 10.84
C TYR A 111 7.68 23.14 10.21
N LEU A 112 6.72 23.24 9.30
CA LEU A 112 6.36 24.51 8.65
C LEU A 112 5.77 25.54 9.63
N GLN A 113 5.11 25.06 10.69
CA GLN A 113 4.64 25.87 11.82
C GLN A 113 5.75 26.20 12.84
N LYS A 114 7.01 25.84 12.58
CA LYS A 114 8.17 26.01 13.49
C LYS A 114 8.02 25.28 14.84
N LYS A 115 7.14 24.28 14.94
CA LYS A 115 6.96 23.42 16.13
C LYS A 115 8.01 22.33 16.24
N LEU A 116 8.70 22.03 15.14
CA LEU A 116 9.79 21.06 15.04
C LEU A 116 10.91 21.68 14.20
N SER A 117 12.15 21.38 14.55
CA SER A 117 13.28 21.56 13.65
C SER A 117 13.20 20.56 12.49
N LYS A 118 13.98 20.82 11.43
CA LYS A 118 14.09 19.91 10.28
C LYS A 118 14.58 18.53 10.70
N GLN A 119 15.51 18.46 11.64
CA GLN A 119 16.07 17.21 12.12
C GLN A 119 15.03 16.42 12.92
N GLU A 120 14.32 17.07 13.85
CA GLU A 120 13.24 16.44 14.61
C GLU A 120 12.09 15.94 13.73
N MET A 121 11.73 16.68 12.68
CA MET A 121 10.76 16.23 11.69
C MET A 121 11.21 14.92 11.03
N ILE A 122 12.45 14.83 10.57
CA ILE A 122 13.01 13.64 9.92
C ILE A 122 13.01 12.46 10.89
N ASP A 123 13.49 12.67 12.12
CA ASP A 123 13.58 11.62 13.14
C ASP A 123 12.20 11.13 13.57
N ARG A 124 11.23 12.04 13.67
CA ARG A 124 9.84 11.68 13.95
C ARG A 124 9.24 10.82 12.85
N ILE A 125 9.36 11.24 11.58
CA ILE A 125 8.85 10.47 10.44
C ILE A 125 9.50 9.08 10.39
N GLN A 126 10.82 9.01 10.61
CA GLN A 126 11.55 7.75 10.65
C GLN A 126 11.01 6.83 11.75
N LYS A 127 10.95 7.31 12.99
CA LYS A 127 10.50 6.53 14.15
C LYS A 127 9.07 6.03 13.99
N GLU A 128 8.15 6.91 13.58
CA GLU A 128 6.75 6.54 13.37
C GLU A 128 6.59 5.54 12.21
N SER A 129 7.38 5.69 11.13
CA SER A 129 7.41 4.74 10.01
C SER A 129 7.93 3.35 10.44
N GLU A 130 8.95 3.29 11.29
CA GLU A 130 9.47 2.04 11.85
C GLU A 130 8.42 1.35 12.75
N GLN A 131 7.75 2.11 13.60
CA GLN A 131 6.67 1.58 14.44
C GLN A 131 5.49 1.09 13.60
N TYR A 132 5.13 1.82 12.55
CA TYR A 132 4.09 1.41 11.62
C TYR A 132 4.47 0.10 10.91
N ALA A 133 5.69 -0.01 10.39
CA ALA A 133 6.19 -1.24 9.79
C ALA A 133 6.20 -2.43 10.77
N LYS A 134 6.54 -2.20 12.05
CA LYS A 134 6.43 -3.22 13.11
C LYS A 134 4.98 -3.66 13.30
N ARG A 135 4.02 -2.73 13.39
CA ARG A 135 2.59 -3.05 13.54
C ARG A 135 2.06 -3.83 12.34
N GLN A 136 2.42 -3.42 11.13
CA GLN A 136 2.07 -4.13 9.89
C GLN A 136 2.58 -5.58 9.95
N MET A 137 3.85 -5.78 10.31
CA MET A 137 4.43 -7.11 10.46
C MET A 137 3.68 -7.96 11.50
N THR A 138 3.36 -7.39 12.67
CA THR A 138 2.59 -8.11 13.70
C THR A 138 1.20 -8.50 13.20
N TRP A 139 0.53 -7.61 12.47
CA TRP A 139 -0.80 -7.88 11.93
C TRP A 139 -0.76 -9.00 10.86
N PHE A 140 0.16 -8.92 9.90
CA PHE A 140 0.30 -9.93 8.85
C PHE A 140 0.75 -11.30 9.38
N LYS A 141 1.56 -11.34 10.44
CA LYS A 141 1.99 -12.61 11.05
C LYS A 141 0.83 -13.43 11.63
N ARG A 142 -0.32 -12.82 11.89
CA ARG A 142 -1.53 -13.52 12.37
C ARG A 142 -2.22 -14.31 11.26
N ASP A 143 -1.97 -13.98 9.99
CA ASP A 143 -2.55 -14.68 8.85
C ASP A 143 -1.63 -15.82 8.37
N ALA A 144 -1.99 -17.05 8.74
CA ALA A 144 -1.24 -18.26 8.40
C ALA A 144 -1.22 -18.58 6.88
N ARG A 145 -2.10 -17.94 6.09
CA ARG A 145 -2.13 -18.10 4.63
C ARG A 145 -0.94 -17.43 3.95
N ILE A 146 -0.36 -16.40 4.59
CA ILE A 146 0.77 -15.64 4.05
C ILE A 146 2.03 -16.51 4.06
N LYS A 147 2.62 -16.70 2.87
CA LYS A 147 3.92 -17.35 2.72
C LYS A 147 5.03 -16.31 2.74
N TRP A 148 5.82 -16.35 3.80
CA TRP A 148 6.92 -15.42 4.01
C TRP A 148 8.15 -15.85 3.21
N ILE A 149 8.68 -14.93 2.41
CA ILE A 149 9.83 -15.13 1.52
C ILE A 149 10.96 -14.17 1.88
N LYS A 150 12.21 -14.61 1.64
CA LYS A 150 13.42 -13.80 1.86
C LYS A 150 13.97 -13.19 0.57
N ASN A 151 13.72 -13.83 -0.56
CA ASN A 151 14.29 -13.48 -1.86
C ASN A 151 13.32 -13.81 -3.00
N TYR A 152 13.67 -13.36 -4.20
CA TYR A 152 12.88 -13.58 -5.41
C TYR A 152 12.77 -15.06 -5.81
N LYS A 153 13.84 -15.84 -5.59
CA LYS A 153 13.88 -17.28 -5.92
C LYS A 153 12.84 -18.09 -5.15
N GLU A 154 12.66 -17.79 -3.86
CA GLU A 154 11.58 -18.38 -3.04
C GLU A 154 10.19 -17.99 -3.55
N ALA A 155 10.00 -16.72 -3.96
CA ALA A 155 8.74 -16.26 -4.54
C ALA A 155 8.39 -17.05 -5.80
N GLU A 156 9.35 -17.18 -6.71
CA GLU A 156 9.18 -17.88 -7.99
C GLU A 156 8.82 -19.35 -7.78
N LYS A 157 9.48 -20.03 -6.83
CA LYS A 157 9.17 -21.42 -6.47
C LYS A 157 7.71 -21.55 -5.99
N LEU A 158 7.25 -20.66 -5.10
CA LEU A 158 5.89 -20.71 -4.57
C LEU A 158 4.84 -20.42 -5.65
N VAL A 159 5.13 -19.49 -6.58
CA VAL A 159 4.25 -19.20 -7.71
C VAL A 159 4.12 -20.42 -8.63
N LYS A 160 5.23 -21.09 -8.96
CA LYS A 160 5.21 -22.33 -9.77
C LYS A 160 4.37 -23.42 -9.10
N ILE A 161 4.59 -23.67 -7.80
CA ILE A 161 3.79 -24.64 -7.03
C ILE A 161 2.30 -24.29 -7.04
N PHE A 162 1.97 -23.01 -6.86
CA PHE A 162 0.58 -22.54 -6.87
C PHE A 162 -0.07 -22.73 -8.24
N GLN A 163 0.66 -22.48 -9.33
CA GLN A 163 0.19 -22.72 -10.71
C GLN A 163 -0.01 -24.21 -11.00
N ILE A 164 0.90 -25.09 -10.58
CA ILE A 164 0.78 -26.54 -10.77
C ILE A 164 -0.43 -27.10 -10.02
N LYS A 165 -0.62 -26.71 -8.75
CA LYS A 165 -1.81 -27.09 -7.97
C LYS A 165 -3.12 -26.61 -8.60
N LYS A 166 -3.09 -25.53 -9.39
CA LYS A 166 -4.23 -25.07 -10.18
C LYS A 166 -4.40 -25.89 -11.46
N GLY A 167 -3.31 -26.21 -12.16
CA GLY A 167 -3.32 -27.05 -13.37
C GLY A 167 -3.78 -28.48 -13.12
N ASN A 168 -3.44 -29.06 -11.97
CA ASN A 168 -3.81 -30.43 -11.63
C ASN A 168 -5.29 -30.62 -11.26
N LYS A 169 -6.05 -29.52 -11.05
CA LYS A 169 -7.51 -29.57 -10.93
C LYS A 169 -8.23 -29.52 -12.28
N ASN A 170 -7.53 -29.15 -13.36
CA ASN A 170 -8.06 -29.13 -14.73
C ASN A 170 -7.59 -30.33 -15.57
N ALA A 171 -6.83 -31.26 -15.00
CA ALA A 171 -6.18 -32.37 -15.74
C ALA A 171 -6.91 -33.72 -15.63
N PHE A 172 -8.16 -33.76 -15.16
CA PHE A 172 -8.97 -34.98 -15.13
C PHE A 172 -10.23 -34.95 -15.99
N ASN A 173 -10.48 -33.88 -16.74
CA ASN A 173 -11.55 -33.87 -17.74
C ASN A 173 -10.93 -33.62 -19.11
N ASN A 174 -11.00 -34.66 -19.94
CA ASN A 174 -10.60 -34.75 -21.36
C ASN A 174 -9.20 -35.35 -21.61
N ALA A 175 -9.02 -36.60 -21.18
CA ALA A 175 -8.76 -37.66 -22.17
C ALA A 175 -10.14 -38.21 -22.59
N PRO A 176 -10.43 -38.48 -23.87
CA PRO A 176 -9.65 -39.45 -24.65
C PRO A 176 -9.38 -39.09 -26.13
N PHE A 177 -8.44 -39.87 -26.68
CA PHE A 177 -7.99 -40.07 -28.07
C PHE A 177 -7.13 -38.97 -28.72
#